data_AF-A0A1S4BXD8-F1
#
_entry.id   AF-A0A1S4BXD8-F1
#
_cell.length_a   1.000
_cell.length_b   1.000
_cell.length_c   1.000
_cell.angle_alpha   90.00
_cell.angle_beta   90.00
_cell.angle_gamma   90.00
#
_symmetry.space_group_name_H-M   'P 1'
#
loop_
_entity.id
_entity.type
_entity.pdbx_description
1 polymer ?
#
loop_
_entity_poly.entity_id
_entity_poly.type
_entity_poly.pdbx_seq_one_letter_code
_entity_poly.pdbx_strand_id
1 'polypeptide(L)'
;MSRCLNYQLLSLALLLLMTVDPSSQSRSTEENGVKSAVFLSPKIVLEPGSVSNKFYYNIDFPKGHIAIKNFDAEVVDEAGNSVPLHETYLHHWVVVRYYRQKGVEVAKYHGNLGFHQSDFIVKRNSGICDGGLTQYFGLGSETRKTITYVPDPYGIEVGNPAEVPPGYEERWLLNVHAIDTRGAEDRLGCTECRCDLYNVTKDEYDRNIEPDYVGGLRCCYDETRCRVKEGFQGARRSLYLKYTVKYIDWDPSIVPVKIYILDVTDTWKKPDKSTPTVSRHHCKIEYLVESCSAAEANADCTHTKKISVTFPSGGDVIYGVAHQHTGGTGSALHGEDGRVICSSLPIYGEGKEPGNEAGYIVGMSSCYPRPGSIKISEGETVTLISNYSSAQRHTGVMGLFYLLVAEPSPTPNSFLHSTDGTGEIVILHNAVGVLAVFGIALLVGAAVIYQRRNQREEEGYESVLM
;
A
#
# COMPACT_ATOMS: atom_id res chain seq x y z
N MET A 1 -29.79 14.23 -56.68
CA MET A 1 -28.68 13.63 -55.90
C MET A 1 -27.87 14.68 -55.13
N SER A 2 -28.50 15.55 -54.33
CA SER A 2 -27.76 16.54 -53.50
C SER A 2 -28.37 16.80 -52.12
N ARG A 3 -29.38 16.01 -51.71
CA ARG A 3 -30.01 16.12 -50.38
C ARG A 3 -29.79 14.90 -49.48
N CYS A 4 -29.32 13.77 -50.01
CA CYS A 4 -28.94 12.60 -49.20
C CYS A 4 -27.51 12.66 -48.66
N LEU A 5 -26.62 13.44 -49.26
CA LEU A 5 -25.20 13.50 -48.86
C LEU A 5 -24.99 14.32 -47.57
N ASN A 6 -25.85 15.32 -47.30
CA ASN A 6 -25.72 16.16 -46.10
C ASN A 6 -26.20 15.47 -44.81
N TYR A 7 -27.16 14.53 -44.89
CA TYR A 7 -27.61 13.81 -43.70
C TYR A 7 -26.59 12.74 -43.26
N GLN A 8 -25.90 12.09 -44.20
CA GLN A 8 -24.88 11.10 -43.85
C GLN A 8 -23.63 11.73 -43.23
N LEU A 9 -23.25 12.94 -43.63
CA LEU A 9 -22.12 13.67 -43.04
C LEU A 9 -22.43 14.23 -41.64
N LEU A 10 -23.67 14.67 -41.39
CA LEU A 10 -24.11 15.11 -40.06
C LEU A 10 -24.28 13.94 -39.07
N SER A 11 -24.70 12.76 -39.55
CA SER A 11 -24.77 11.55 -38.72
C SER A 11 -23.39 11.00 -38.35
N LEU A 12 -22.39 11.08 -39.25
CA LEU A 12 -21.01 10.70 -38.93
C LEU A 12 -20.37 11.66 -37.92
N ALA A 13 -20.65 12.96 -37.99
CA ALA A 13 -20.13 13.95 -37.05
C ALA A 13 -20.70 13.78 -35.63
N LEU A 14 -21.95 13.35 -35.48
CA LEU A 14 -22.55 13.05 -34.16
C LEU A 14 -22.08 11.71 -33.58
N LEU A 15 -21.75 10.72 -34.44
CA LEU A 15 -21.20 9.43 -33.99
C LEU A 15 -19.71 9.52 -33.62
N LEU A 16 -18.97 10.49 -34.15
CA LEU A 16 -17.57 10.77 -33.80
C LEU A 16 -17.40 11.61 -32.51
N LEU A 17 -18.49 12.14 -31.94
CA LEU A 17 -18.48 12.93 -30.70
C LEU A 17 -18.87 12.14 -29.44
N MET A 18 -19.13 10.82 -29.54
CA MET A 18 -19.65 10.01 -28.42
C MET A 18 -18.87 8.73 -28.13
N THR A 19 -17.61 8.63 -28.55
CA THR A 19 -16.67 7.63 -27.99
C THR A 19 -15.57 8.32 -27.21
N VAL A 20 -15.97 9.13 -26.22
CA VAL A 20 -15.15 9.34 -25.05
C VAL A 20 -15.65 8.32 -24.03
N ASP A 21 -15.00 7.16 -24.01
CA ASP A 21 -15.10 6.28 -22.86
C ASP A 21 -14.76 7.13 -21.63
N PRO A 22 -15.59 7.16 -20.56
CA PRO A 22 -15.20 7.74 -19.30
C PRO A 22 -14.21 6.79 -18.61
N SER A 23 -13.11 6.44 -19.28
CA SER A 23 -11.92 5.95 -18.61
C SER A 23 -11.38 7.13 -17.80
N SER A 24 -11.47 7.00 -16.47
CA SER A 24 -10.79 7.79 -15.45
C SER A 24 -9.83 8.83 -16.02
N GLN A 25 -10.23 10.12 -16.01
CA GLN A 25 -9.31 11.21 -16.35
C GLN A 25 -8.19 11.23 -15.29
N SER A 26 -7.11 10.50 -15.54
CA SER A 26 -5.90 10.54 -14.73
C SER A 26 -5.25 11.89 -14.98
N ARG A 27 -5.40 12.83 -14.05
CA ARG A 27 -4.70 14.11 -14.09
C ARG A 27 -3.31 13.91 -13.48
N SER A 28 -2.30 13.74 -14.33
CA SER A 28 -0.91 13.69 -13.89
C SER A 28 -0.32 15.09 -13.81
N THR A 29 0.24 15.48 -12.67
CA THR A 29 1.01 16.72 -12.50
C THR A 29 2.40 16.40 -11.98
N GLU A 30 3.41 17.13 -12.45
CA GLU A 30 4.79 16.98 -12.02
C GLU A 30 5.27 18.28 -11.38
N GLU A 31 5.75 18.21 -10.15
CA GLU A 31 6.29 19.34 -9.40
C GLU A 31 7.56 18.89 -8.69
N ASN A 32 8.69 19.59 -8.94
CA ASN A 32 10.00 19.24 -8.40
C ASN A 32 10.43 17.78 -8.63
N GLY A 33 10.05 17.20 -9.78
CA GLY A 33 10.33 15.80 -10.13
C GLY A 33 9.38 14.77 -9.49
N VAL A 34 8.48 15.20 -8.60
CA VAL A 34 7.42 14.35 -8.02
C VAL A 34 6.20 14.35 -8.91
N LYS A 35 5.83 13.18 -9.41
CA LYS A 35 4.60 12.94 -10.18
C LYS A 35 3.45 12.70 -9.22
N SER A 36 2.26 13.14 -9.60
CA SER A 36 1.01 12.94 -8.86
C SER A 36 -0.04 12.36 -9.79
N ALA A 37 -0.76 11.32 -9.38
CA ALA A 37 -1.87 10.75 -10.14
C ALA A 37 -3.11 10.59 -9.25
N VAL A 38 -4.27 10.98 -9.78
CA VAL A 38 -5.57 10.94 -9.08
C VAL A 38 -6.51 9.96 -9.78
N PHE A 39 -7.18 9.13 -8.99
CA PHE A 39 -8.08 8.08 -9.46
C PHE A 39 -9.35 8.03 -8.61
N LEU A 40 -10.37 7.32 -9.12
CA LEU A 40 -11.62 7.03 -8.42
C LEU A 40 -11.81 5.51 -8.35
N SER A 41 -12.29 5.02 -7.22
CA SER A 41 -12.81 3.65 -7.12
C SER A 41 -14.02 3.46 -8.03
N PRO A 42 -14.47 2.22 -8.26
CA PRO A 42 -15.83 1.98 -8.72
C PRO A 42 -16.87 2.60 -7.78
N LYS A 43 -18.05 2.87 -8.31
CA LYS A 43 -19.17 3.49 -7.58
C LYS A 43 -19.62 2.64 -6.40
N ILE A 44 -19.66 3.26 -5.23
CA ILE A 44 -20.25 2.76 -3.99
C ILE A 44 -21.64 3.36 -3.88
N VAL A 45 -22.67 2.55 -3.60
CA VAL A 45 -24.04 3.07 -3.47
C VAL A 45 -24.58 2.72 -2.11
N LEU A 46 -24.89 3.74 -1.33
CA LEU A 46 -25.36 3.61 0.06
C LEU A 46 -26.71 4.29 0.26
N GLU A 47 -27.48 3.73 1.18
CA GLU A 47 -28.67 4.30 1.78
C GLU A 47 -28.53 4.35 3.32
N PRO A 48 -29.36 5.11 4.05
CA PRO A 48 -29.24 5.26 5.49
C PRO A 48 -29.10 3.93 6.25
N GLY A 49 -28.02 3.78 7.01
CA GLY A 49 -27.69 2.58 7.79
C GLY A 49 -26.94 1.50 7.00
N SER A 50 -26.94 1.52 5.67
CA SER A 50 -26.30 0.46 4.89
C SER A 50 -24.77 0.45 5.01
N VAL A 51 -24.20 -0.75 4.91
CA VAL A 51 -22.76 -1.00 4.88
C VAL A 51 -22.36 -1.43 3.48
N SER A 52 -21.26 -0.87 2.99
CA SER A 52 -20.55 -1.34 1.81
C SER A 52 -19.15 -1.75 2.23
N ASN A 53 -18.80 -3.03 2.11
CA ASN A 53 -17.46 -3.57 2.33
C ASN A 53 -17.01 -4.32 1.06
N LYS A 54 -16.43 -3.59 0.10
CA LYS A 54 -16.19 -4.10 -1.25
C LYS A 54 -14.73 -4.20 -1.60
N PHE A 55 -14.39 -5.27 -2.33
CA PHE A 55 -13.05 -5.51 -2.87
C PHE A 55 -13.05 -5.22 -4.38
N TYR A 56 -12.25 -4.25 -4.78
CA TYR A 56 -12.03 -3.84 -6.16
C TYR A 56 -10.68 -4.34 -6.63
N TYR A 57 -10.69 -5.29 -7.56
CA TYR A 57 -9.48 -5.86 -8.15
C TYR A 57 -9.03 -5.06 -9.36
N ASN A 58 -7.72 -4.99 -9.57
CA ASN A 58 -7.12 -4.34 -10.74
C ASN A 58 -7.52 -2.87 -10.84
N ILE A 59 -7.40 -2.16 -9.72
CA ILE A 59 -7.62 -0.72 -9.70
C ILE A 59 -6.58 0.01 -10.54
N ASP A 60 -6.92 1.21 -10.98
CA ASP A 60 -5.96 2.11 -11.61
C ASP A 60 -4.89 2.51 -10.58
N PHE A 61 -3.63 2.40 -10.97
CA PHE A 61 -2.48 2.71 -10.13
C PHE A 61 -1.28 3.10 -11.01
N PRO A 62 -0.38 4.00 -10.56
CA PRO A 62 0.80 4.37 -11.33
C PRO A 62 1.60 3.14 -11.80
N LYS A 63 2.05 3.18 -13.05
CA LYS A 63 2.77 2.08 -13.71
C LYS A 63 4.27 2.40 -13.82
N GLY A 64 5.07 1.35 -13.96
CA GLY A 64 6.52 1.43 -14.04
C GLY A 64 7.20 1.07 -12.73
N HIS A 65 8.54 1.04 -12.76
CA HIS A 65 9.35 0.87 -11.56
C HIS A 65 9.50 2.25 -10.91
N ILE A 66 8.85 2.43 -9.75
CA ILE A 66 8.66 3.74 -9.12
C ILE A 66 8.87 3.65 -7.61
N ALA A 67 9.15 4.79 -7.01
CA ALA A 67 9.10 4.98 -5.56
C ALA A 67 7.85 5.78 -5.18
N ILE A 68 6.97 5.18 -4.37
CA ILE A 68 5.83 5.90 -3.81
C ILE A 68 6.32 6.84 -2.71
N LYS A 69 5.87 8.10 -2.81
CA LYS A 69 6.21 9.21 -1.92
C LYS A 69 5.03 9.65 -1.07
N ASN A 70 3.79 9.45 -1.52
CA ASN A 70 2.58 9.65 -0.73
C ASN A 70 1.40 8.85 -1.27
N PHE A 71 0.45 8.48 -0.42
CA PHE A 71 -0.84 7.91 -0.82
C PHE A 71 -1.94 8.44 0.11
N ASP A 72 -2.83 9.26 -0.44
CA ASP A 72 -3.99 9.80 0.26
C ASP A 72 -5.28 9.28 -0.36
N ALA A 73 -6.32 9.07 0.45
CA ALA A 73 -7.65 8.71 -0.06
C ALA A 73 -8.78 9.38 0.73
N GLU A 74 -9.91 9.60 0.07
CA GLU A 74 -11.07 10.25 0.63
C GLU A 74 -12.37 9.79 -0.04
N VAL A 75 -13.43 9.62 0.74
CA VAL A 75 -14.78 9.41 0.20
C VAL A 75 -15.33 10.74 -0.32
N VAL A 76 -15.74 10.73 -1.59
CA VAL A 76 -16.34 11.87 -2.27
C VAL A 76 -17.70 11.54 -2.87
N ASP A 77 -18.54 12.56 -3.02
CA ASP A 77 -19.81 12.50 -3.74
C ASP A 77 -19.63 12.53 -5.28
N GLU A 78 -20.73 12.49 -6.03
CA GLU A 78 -20.72 12.55 -7.50
C GLU A 78 -20.16 13.86 -8.06
N ALA A 79 -20.17 14.94 -7.28
CA ALA A 79 -19.58 16.22 -7.64
C ALA A 79 -18.09 16.33 -7.23
N GLY A 80 -17.55 15.29 -6.58
CA GLY A 80 -16.16 15.24 -6.12
C GLY A 80 -15.91 15.93 -4.77
N ASN A 81 -16.97 16.31 -4.05
CA ASN A 81 -16.86 16.93 -2.73
C ASN A 81 -16.65 15.86 -1.66
N SER A 82 -15.77 16.17 -0.71
CA SER A 82 -15.52 15.37 0.48
C SER A 82 -16.79 15.17 1.31
N VAL A 83 -17.05 13.94 1.76
CA VAL A 83 -18.24 13.60 2.54
C VAL A 83 -17.92 13.55 4.04
N PRO A 84 -18.69 14.21 4.93
CA PRO A 84 -18.43 14.15 6.36
C PRO A 84 -18.58 12.74 6.96
N LEU A 85 -17.74 12.39 7.94
CA LEU A 85 -17.75 11.08 8.62
C LEU A 85 -19.04 10.79 9.39
N HIS A 86 -19.74 11.85 9.83
CA HIS A 86 -21.04 11.74 10.49
C HIS A 86 -22.21 11.50 9.52
N GLU A 87 -21.95 11.50 8.21
CA GLU A 87 -22.88 11.09 7.16
C GLU A 87 -22.48 9.74 6.57
N THR A 88 -21.25 9.62 6.09
CA THR A 88 -20.67 8.36 5.63
C THR A 88 -19.34 8.14 6.31
N TYR A 89 -19.31 7.20 7.23
CA TYR A 89 -18.11 6.84 7.95
C TYR A 89 -17.26 5.90 7.07
N LEU A 90 -16.09 6.37 6.66
CA LEU A 90 -15.07 5.53 6.04
C LEU A 90 -14.39 4.73 7.15
N HIS A 91 -14.91 3.53 7.42
CA HIS A 91 -14.37 2.67 8.47
C HIS A 91 -12.94 2.27 8.14
N HIS A 92 -12.69 1.81 6.91
CA HIS A 92 -11.34 1.62 6.40
C HIS A 92 -11.31 1.64 4.87
N TRP A 93 -10.12 1.92 4.36
CA TRP A 93 -9.75 1.61 3.00
C TRP A 93 -8.38 0.95 3.06
N VAL A 94 -8.17 -0.13 2.33
CA VAL A 94 -6.87 -0.83 2.32
C VAL A 94 -6.45 -1.17 0.90
N VAL A 95 -5.17 -0.99 0.62
CA VAL A 95 -4.59 -1.23 -0.70
C VAL A 95 -3.56 -2.34 -0.61
N VAL A 96 -3.79 -3.40 -1.38
CA VAL A 96 -2.98 -4.63 -1.36
C VAL A 96 -2.31 -4.83 -2.72
N ARG A 97 -0.99 -5.09 -2.67
CA ARG A 97 -0.19 -5.45 -3.84
C ARG A 97 -0.32 -6.95 -4.11
N TYR A 98 -0.52 -7.34 -5.36
CA TYR A 98 -0.59 -8.75 -5.75
C TYR A 98 -0.04 -9.01 -7.15
N TYR A 99 0.32 -10.26 -7.41
CA TYR A 99 0.72 -10.75 -8.72
C TYR A 99 -0.37 -11.65 -9.31
N ARG A 100 -0.68 -11.47 -10.59
CA ARG A 100 -1.65 -12.29 -11.33
C ARG A 100 -1.01 -12.90 -12.57
N GLN A 101 -1.35 -14.14 -12.88
CA GLN A 101 -0.92 -14.76 -14.13
C GLN A 101 -1.43 -13.97 -15.36
N LYS A 102 -0.55 -13.77 -16.35
CA LYS A 102 -0.89 -13.07 -17.59
C LYS A 102 -1.94 -13.85 -18.40
N GLY A 103 -2.82 -13.12 -19.08
CA GLY A 103 -3.83 -13.72 -19.98
C GLY A 103 -5.09 -14.26 -19.30
N VAL A 104 -5.20 -14.15 -17.97
CA VAL A 104 -6.43 -14.48 -17.23
C VAL A 104 -7.29 -13.22 -17.11
N GLU A 105 -8.45 -13.21 -17.76
CA GLU A 105 -9.45 -12.16 -17.57
C GLU A 105 -10.02 -12.23 -16.15
N VAL A 106 -10.13 -11.08 -15.50
CA VAL A 106 -10.71 -10.95 -14.17
C VAL A 106 -12.08 -10.34 -14.32
N ALA A 107 -13.12 -11.04 -13.89
CA ALA A 107 -14.41 -10.39 -13.66
C ALA A 107 -14.19 -9.31 -12.59
N LYS A 108 -14.48 -8.04 -12.93
CA LYS A 108 -14.22 -6.85 -12.09
C LYS A 108 -14.87 -6.91 -10.69
N TYR A 109 -15.73 -7.89 -10.43
CA TYR A 109 -16.47 -8.07 -9.20
C TYR A 109 -16.47 -9.54 -8.78
N HIS A 110 -15.80 -9.84 -7.67
CA HIS A 110 -16.09 -11.01 -6.88
C HIS A 110 -16.04 -10.62 -5.39
N GLY A 111 -17.18 -10.69 -4.72
CA GLY A 111 -17.22 -10.75 -3.27
C GLY A 111 -16.60 -12.07 -2.83
N ASN A 112 -15.53 -12.02 -2.05
CA ASN A 112 -14.85 -13.16 -1.42
C ASN A 112 -14.23 -14.22 -2.34
N LEU A 113 -13.18 -13.85 -3.10
CA LEU A 113 -12.24 -14.87 -3.61
C LEU A 113 -11.27 -15.40 -2.53
N GLY A 114 -11.24 -14.78 -1.34
CA GLY A 114 -10.14 -15.00 -0.41
C GLY A 114 -8.77 -14.74 -1.06
N PHE A 115 -7.69 -15.04 -0.36
CA PHE A 115 -6.32 -14.86 -0.88
C PHE A 115 -5.75 -16.13 -1.54
N HIS A 116 -6.60 -17.13 -1.84
CA HIS A 116 -6.18 -18.48 -2.23
C HIS A 116 -6.71 -18.87 -3.61
N GLN A 117 -6.17 -18.26 -4.66
CA GLN A 117 -6.32 -18.77 -6.03
C GLN A 117 -4.94 -19.10 -6.61
N SER A 118 -4.81 -20.19 -7.36
CA SER A 118 -3.52 -20.64 -7.91
C SER A 118 -2.88 -19.66 -8.90
N ASP A 119 -3.66 -18.74 -9.44
CA ASP A 119 -3.26 -17.69 -10.37
C ASP A 119 -3.05 -16.33 -9.69
N PHE A 120 -3.19 -16.24 -8.36
CA PHE A 120 -3.14 -15.03 -7.55
C PHE A 120 -2.15 -15.15 -6.39
N ILE A 121 -1.16 -14.25 -6.32
CA ILE A 121 -0.15 -14.25 -5.26
C ILE A 121 -0.18 -12.89 -4.55
N VAL A 122 -0.53 -12.87 -3.27
CA VAL A 122 -0.44 -11.65 -2.46
C VAL A 122 1.02 -11.32 -2.18
N LYS A 123 1.46 -10.11 -2.57
CA LYS A 123 2.74 -9.54 -2.12
C LYS A 123 2.46 -8.80 -0.82
N ARG A 124 2.69 -9.48 0.31
CA ARG A 124 2.46 -8.94 1.65
C ARG A 124 3.50 -7.88 1.99
N ASN A 125 3.17 -6.98 2.91
CA ASN A 125 4.17 -6.13 3.58
C ASN A 125 5.14 -6.97 4.43
N SER A 126 6.14 -6.32 5.03
CA SER A 126 7.18 -6.97 5.86
C SER A 126 6.75 -7.18 7.33
N GLY A 127 5.49 -6.89 7.66
CA GLY A 127 4.93 -7.07 8.99
C GLY A 127 4.92 -8.53 9.46
N ILE A 128 4.78 -8.70 10.78
CA ILE A 128 4.93 -10.00 11.44
C ILE A 128 3.67 -10.87 11.43
N CYS A 129 2.49 -10.30 11.19
CA CYS A 129 1.22 -11.02 11.27
C CYS A 129 1.12 -12.11 10.19
N ASP A 130 0.83 -13.37 10.59
CA ASP A 130 0.70 -14.50 9.66
C ASP A 130 -0.59 -14.41 8.83
N GLY A 131 -1.64 -13.79 9.37
CA GLY A 131 -2.94 -13.58 8.72
C GLY A 131 -3.44 -12.15 8.93
N GLY A 132 -4.15 -11.63 7.93
CA GLY A 132 -4.60 -10.24 7.94
C GLY A 132 -3.46 -9.23 7.78
N LEU A 133 -3.79 -7.94 7.84
CA LEU A 133 -2.85 -6.82 7.82
C LEU A 133 -1.80 -6.88 6.71
N THR A 134 -2.18 -7.35 5.51
CA THR A 134 -1.26 -7.54 4.37
C THR A 134 -1.11 -6.29 3.50
N GLN A 135 -1.89 -5.25 3.78
CA GLN A 135 -1.95 -4.02 3.01
C GLN A 135 -0.64 -3.24 3.04
N TYR A 136 -0.42 -2.48 1.97
CA TYR A 136 0.65 -1.49 1.89
C TYR A 136 0.17 -0.12 2.36
N PHE A 137 -1.06 0.23 2.02
CA PHE A 137 -1.63 1.54 2.33
C PHE A 137 -3.03 1.42 2.88
N GLY A 138 -3.43 2.48 3.58
CA GLY A 138 -4.78 2.63 4.10
C GLY A 138 -5.00 1.93 5.45
N LEU A 139 -5.71 2.63 6.33
CA LEU A 139 -6.07 2.19 7.67
C LEU A 139 -7.50 2.66 7.95
N GLY A 140 -7.75 3.93 8.23
CA GLY A 140 -9.11 4.46 8.41
C GLY A 140 -9.31 5.90 7.96
N SER A 141 -10.40 6.50 8.46
CA SER A 141 -10.77 7.89 8.20
C SER A 141 -9.78 8.92 8.74
N GLU A 142 -8.90 8.53 9.67
CA GLU A 142 -7.87 9.38 10.24
C GLU A 142 -6.83 9.84 9.21
N THR A 143 -6.83 9.25 8.02
CA THR A 143 -5.89 9.61 6.95
C THR A 143 -6.00 11.08 6.50
N ARG A 144 -7.11 11.79 6.74
CA ARG A 144 -7.30 13.19 6.33
C ARG A 144 -6.31 14.20 6.93
N LYS A 145 -5.97 14.06 8.21
CA LYS A 145 -4.99 14.93 8.91
C LYS A 145 -3.74 14.17 9.33
N THR A 146 -3.55 12.95 8.83
CA THR A 146 -2.34 12.17 9.06
C THR A 146 -1.35 12.44 7.95
N ILE A 147 -0.15 12.88 8.31
CA ILE A 147 0.91 13.14 7.35
C ILE A 147 1.59 11.81 7.01
N THR A 148 1.48 11.36 5.76
CA THR A 148 1.95 10.03 5.30
C THR A 148 3.07 10.08 4.25
N TYR A 149 3.72 11.24 4.08
CA TYR A 149 4.78 11.39 3.08
C TYR A 149 6.03 10.55 3.41
N VAL A 150 6.73 10.08 2.39
CA VAL A 150 8.01 9.39 2.56
C VAL A 150 9.15 10.39 2.28
N PRO A 151 10.03 10.72 3.25
CA PRO A 151 11.11 11.69 3.04
C PRO A 151 12.17 11.17 2.05
N ASP A 152 12.89 12.07 1.39
CA ASP A 152 14.09 11.69 0.63
C ASP A 152 15.23 11.29 1.59
N PRO A 153 16.13 10.38 1.18
CA PRO A 153 16.20 9.66 -0.11
C PRO A 153 15.32 8.40 -0.15
N TYR A 154 14.35 8.25 0.75
CA TYR A 154 13.60 7.01 0.93
C TYR A 154 12.40 6.89 -0.02
N GLY A 155 12.00 5.65 -0.32
CA GLY A 155 10.82 5.38 -1.15
C GLY A 155 10.25 4.00 -0.93
N ILE A 156 8.93 3.86 -1.04
CA ILE A 156 8.28 2.54 -1.08
C ILE A 156 8.38 2.04 -2.51
N GLU A 157 9.25 1.06 -2.74
CA GLU A 157 9.51 0.48 -4.07
C GLU A 157 8.35 -0.38 -4.55
N VAL A 158 7.86 -0.10 -5.76
CA VAL A 158 6.83 -0.90 -6.43
C VAL A 158 7.13 -1.01 -7.93
N GLY A 159 6.54 -2.01 -8.59
CA GLY A 159 6.75 -2.25 -10.02
C GLY A 159 8.16 -2.70 -10.41
N ASN A 160 8.99 -3.15 -9.46
CA ASN A 160 10.31 -3.73 -9.76
C ASN A 160 10.14 -5.06 -10.52
N PRO A 161 10.57 -5.16 -11.80
CA PRO A 161 10.40 -6.37 -12.60
C PRO A 161 11.10 -7.60 -12.03
N ALA A 162 12.16 -7.41 -11.22
CA ALA A 162 12.88 -8.51 -10.58
C ALA A 162 12.08 -9.17 -9.45
N GLU A 163 11.09 -8.48 -8.87
CA GLU A 163 10.22 -9.04 -7.83
C GLU A 163 9.01 -9.80 -8.38
N VAL A 164 8.70 -9.65 -9.66
CA VAL A 164 7.49 -10.23 -10.29
C VAL A 164 7.81 -11.64 -10.80
N PRO A 165 7.07 -12.69 -10.37
CA PRO A 165 7.30 -14.04 -10.85
C PRO A 165 7.14 -14.19 -12.38
N PRO A 166 7.92 -15.06 -13.04
CA PRO A 166 7.77 -15.32 -14.47
C PRO A 166 6.34 -15.71 -14.86
N GLY A 167 5.79 -15.04 -15.87
CA GLY A 167 4.41 -15.28 -16.32
C GLY A 167 3.33 -14.52 -15.52
N TYR A 168 3.73 -13.71 -14.54
CA TYR A 168 2.83 -12.86 -13.77
C TYR A 168 2.99 -11.38 -14.11
N GLU A 169 2.02 -10.58 -13.69
CA GLU A 169 2.06 -9.13 -13.68
C GLU A 169 1.60 -8.57 -12.33
N GLU A 170 2.14 -7.41 -11.96
CA GLU A 170 1.76 -6.70 -10.75
C GLU A 170 0.46 -5.93 -10.94
N ARG A 171 -0.43 -6.08 -9.95
CA ARG A 171 -1.72 -5.40 -9.87
C ARG A 171 -2.02 -5.00 -8.42
N TRP A 172 -3.05 -4.18 -8.28
CA TRP A 172 -3.46 -3.61 -7.01
C TRP A 172 -4.93 -3.90 -6.73
N LEU A 173 -5.22 -4.21 -5.48
CA LEU A 173 -6.55 -4.41 -4.93
C LEU A 173 -6.84 -3.27 -3.97
N LEU A 174 -8.05 -2.72 -4.03
CA LEU A 174 -8.59 -1.78 -3.07
C LEU A 174 -9.76 -2.42 -2.35
N ASN A 175 -9.73 -2.48 -1.03
CA ASN A 175 -10.93 -2.72 -0.24
C ASN A 175 -11.42 -1.40 0.36
N VAL A 176 -12.73 -1.16 0.31
CA VAL A 176 -13.37 0.03 0.88
C VAL A 176 -14.54 -0.43 1.74
N HIS A 177 -14.43 -0.13 3.04
CA HIS A 177 -15.47 -0.35 4.02
C HIS A 177 -16.05 1.00 4.48
N ALA A 178 -17.29 1.28 4.07
CA ALA A 178 -18.00 2.51 4.35
C ALA A 178 -19.40 2.23 4.91
N ILE A 179 -19.80 3.02 5.91
CA ILE A 179 -21.07 2.88 6.63
C ILE A 179 -21.83 4.20 6.52
N ASP A 180 -23.07 4.15 6.03
CA ASP A 180 -23.94 5.31 6.04
C ASP A 180 -24.58 5.48 7.43
N THR A 181 -24.15 6.50 8.16
CA THR A 181 -24.59 6.74 9.55
C THR A 181 -25.72 7.77 9.64
N ARG A 182 -26.26 8.21 8.50
CA ARG A 182 -27.40 9.13 8.48
C ARG A 182 -28.62 8.44 9.08
N GLY A 183 -29.25 9.12 10.05
CA GLY A 183 -30.43 8.58 10.73
C GLY A 183 -30.15 7.42 11.69
N ALA A 184 -28.90 7.00 11.90
CA ALA A 184 -28.56 5.95 12.88
C ALA A 184 -29.16 6.25 14.27
N GLU A 185 -29.68 5.21 14.93
CA GLU A 185 -30.14 5.33 16.33
C GLU A 185 -28.97 5.66 17.25
N ASP A 186 -27.86 4.97 17.05
CA ASP A 186 -26.60 5.13 17.76
C ASP A 186 -25.45 5.14 16.74
N ARG A 187 -24.96 6.34 16.43
CA ARG A 187 -23.91 6.53 15.42
C ARG A 187 -22.61 5.85 15.83
N LEU A 188 -22.20 6.00 17.08
CA LEU A 188 -20.94 5.43 17.56
C LEU A 188 -21.02 3.90 17.54
N GLY A 189 -22.13 3.33 18.02
CA GLY A 189 -22.35 1.90 17.96
C GLY A 189 -22.36 1.35 16.52
N CYS A 190 -22.88 2.10 15.54
CA CYS A 190 -22.77 1.73 14.13
C CYS A 190 -21.31 1.69 13.68
N THR A 191 -20.53 2.73 13.98
CA THR A 191 -19.13 2.83 13.56
C THR A 191 -18.21 1.82 14.26
N GLU A 192 -18.59 1.37 15.46
CA GLU A 192 -17.92 0.31 16.23
C GLU A 192 -18.47 -1.10 15.93
N CYS A 193 -19.37 -1.20 14.95
CA CYS A 193 -19.94 -2.45 14.48
C CYS A 193 -20.63 -3.30 15.57
N ARG A 194 -21.40 -2.65 16.46
CA ARG A 194 -22.10 -3.33 17.56
C ARG A 194 -23.20 -4.25 17.04
N CYS A 195 -23.13 -5.55 17.34
CA CYS A 195 -23.93 -6.58 16.65
C CYS A 195 -25.44 -6.41 16.83
N ASP A 196 -25.91 -5.92 17.98
CA ASP A 196 -27.32 -5.63 18.26
C ASP A 196 -27.91 -4.54 17.34
N LEU A 197 -27.10 -3.59 16.87
CA LEU A 197 -27.53 -2.56 15.93
C LEU A 197 -27.64 -3.07 14.49
N TYR A 198 -26.87 -4.10 14.13
CA TYR A 198 -26.93 -4.73 12.80
C TYR A 198 -27.93 -5.89 12.74
N ASN A 199 -28.37 -6.40 13.89
CA ASN A 199 -29.31 -7.52 14.00
C ASN A 199 -28.85 -8.77 13.23
N VAL A 200 -27.57 -9.11 13.40
CA VAL A 200 -26.93 -10.27 12.76
C VAL A 200 -26.57 -11.32 13.80
N THR A 201 -26.69 -12.59 13.41
CA THR A 201 -26.31 -13.75 14.23
C THR A 201 -25.25 -14.62 13.56
N LYS A 202 -24.91 -14.31 12.31
CA LYS A 202 -23.90 -14.97 11.51
C LYS A 202 -23.00 -13.95 10.84
N ASP A 203 -21.73 -14.30 10.71
CA ASP A 203 -20.74 -13.49 10.02
C ASP A 203 -20.77 -13.67 8.49
N GLU A 204 -19.89 -12.95 7.78
CA GLU A 204 -19.79 -12.96 6.32
C GLU A 204 -19.51 -14.34 5.69
N TYR A 205 -19.07 -15.32 6.50
CA TYR A 205 -18.79 -16.70 6.08
C TYR A 205 -19.87 -17.68 6.56
N ASP A 206 -21.05 -17.18 6.93
CA ASP A 206 -22.18 -17.96 7.47
C ASP A 206 -21.86 -18.69 8.79
N ARG A 207 -20.83 -18.25 9.52
CA ARG A 207 -20.48 -18.82 10.83
C ARG A 207 -21.24 -18.10 11.93
N ASN A 208 -21.75 -18.86 12.91
CA ASN A 208 -22.45 -18.28 14.06
C ASN A 208 -21.54 -17.30 14.83
N ILE A 209 -22.08 -16.15 15.17
CA ILE A 209 -21.45 -15.17 16.05
C ILE A 209 -21.75 -15.59 17.49
N GLU A 210 -20.69 -15.76 18.27
CA GLU A 210 -20.80 -16.18 19.66
C GLU A 210 -21.45 -15.07 20.52
N PRO A 211 -22.23 -15.42 21.57
CA PRO A 211 -22.95 -14.43 22.38
C PRO A 211 -22.06 -13.39 23.07
N ASP A 212 -20.79 -13.71 23.32
CA ASP A 212 -19.78 -12.84 23.92
C ASP A 212 -19.08 -11.93 22.89
N TYR A 213 -19.24 -12.19 21.59
CA TYR A 213 -18.81 -11.28 20.52
C TYR A 213 -19.88 -10.20 20.32
N VAL A 214 -19.74 -9.09 21.04
CA VAL A 214 -20.75 -8.02 21.08
C VAL A 214 -20.61 -6.95 20.00
N GLY A 215 -19.49 -6.93 19.27
CA GLY A 215 -19.26 -5.98 18.18
C GLY A 215 -17.88 -6.12 17.53
N GLY A 216 -17.81 -5.72 16.26
CA GLY A 216 -16.58 -5.73 15.46
C GLY A 216 -16.81 -6.20 14.02
N LEU A 217 -15.71 -6.55 13.33
CA LEU A 217 -15.63 -6.96 11.92
C LEU A 217 -16.69 -7.98 11.49
N ARG A 218 -17.10 -8.90 12.36
CA ARG A 218 -18.06 -9.96 12.04
C ARG A 218 -19.50 -9.48 11.98
N CYS A 219 -19.79 -8.25 12.41
CA CYS A 219 -21.14 -7.74 12.55
C CYS A 219 -21.54 -6.68 11.52
N CYS A 220 -20.56 -6.07 10.84
CA CYS A 220 -20.76 -5.01 9.85
C CYS A 220 -20.10 -5.36 8.50
N TYR A 221 -20.42 -6.52 7.95
CA TYR A 221 -19.93 -6.93 6.63
C TYR A 221 -20.80 -6.33 5.50
N ASP A 222 -20.42 -6.58 4.24
CA ASP A 222 -21.10 -6.02 3.06
C ASP A 222 -22.61 -6.31 3.09
N GLU A 223 -23.42 -5.33 2.66
CA GLU A 223 -24.89 -5.42 2.58
C GLU A 223 -25.63 -5.52 3.92
N THR A 224 -24.93 -5.55 5.05
CA THR A 224 -25.57 -5.37 6.37
C THR A 224 -26.10 -3.94 6.54
N ARG A 225 -26.98 -3.76 7.52
CA ARG A 225 -27.60 -2.46 7.80
C ARG A 225 -27.63 -2.16 9.28
N CYS A 226 -26.98 -1.08 9.69
CA CYS A 226 -27.12 -0.54 11.01
C CYS A 226 -28.52 0.05 11.21
N ARG A 227 -29.07 -0.14 12.41
CA ARG A 227 -30.38 0.37 12.78
C ARG A 227 -30.46 1.89 12.68
N VAL A 228 -31.51 2.37 12.03
CA VAL A 228 -31.85 3.79 11.88
C VAL A 228 -33.13 4.11 12.63
N LYS A 229 -33.28 5.36 13.06
CA LYS A 229 -34.46 5.86 13.77
C LYS A 229 -35.72 5.60 12.96
N GLU A 230 -36.78 5.18 13.65
CA GLU A 230 -38.09 4.94 13.03
C GLU A 230 -38.56 6.18 12.24
N GLY A 231 -39.04 5.94 11.01
CA GLY A 231 -39.51 7.00 10.12
C GLY A 231 -38.42 7.82 9.43
N PHE A 232 -37.13 7.60 9.70
CA PHE A 232 -36.06 8.29 8.98
C PHE A 232 -36.02 7.82 7.51
N GLN A 233 -36.21 8.78 6.60
CA GLN A 233 -36.07 8.56 5.16
C GLN A 233 -34.90 9.39 4.66
N GLY A 234 -33.95 8.76 3.99
CA GLY A 234 -32.80 9.43 3.39
C GLY A 234 -32.56 8.91 1.99
N ALA A 235 -32.21 9.83 1.08
CA ALA A 235 -31.94 9.47 -0.31
C ALA A 235 -30.72 8.54 -0.41
N ARG A 236 -30.82 7.58 -1.33
CA ARG A 236 -29.69 6.79 -1.81
C ARG A 236 -28.65 7.71 -2.44
N ARG A 237 -27.36 7.46 -2.18
CA ARG A 237 -26.25 8.25 -2.70
C ARG A 237 -25.24 7.37 -3.41
N SER A 238 -24.69 7.89 -4.50
CA SER A 238 -23.52 7.35 -5.17
C SER A 238 -22.28 8.05 -4.62
N LEU A 239 -21.31 7.27 -4.18
CA LEU A 239 -20.05 7.73 -3.60
C LEU A 239 -18.87 7.03 -4.29
N TYR A 240 -17.69 7.60 -4.13
CA TYR A 240 -16.44 7.04 -4.64
C TYR A 240 -15.34 7.23 -3.61
N LEU A 241 -14.37 6.32 -3.57
CA LEU A 241 -13.09 6.62 -2.94
C LEU A 241 -12.20 7.29 -3.98
N LYS A 242 -11.93 8.58 -3.80
CA LYS A 242 -10.92 9.33 -4.55
C LYS A 242 -9.57 9.12 -3.89
N TYR A 243 -8.57 8.71 -4.65
CA TYR A 243 -7.22 8.54 -4.13
C TYR A 243 -6.17 9.23 -4.99
N THR A 244 -5.14 9.75 -4.33
CA THR A 244 -4.02 10.47 -4.93
C THR A 244 -2.72 9.78 -4.56
N VAL A 245 -1.94 9.40 -5.56
CA VAL A 245 -0.64 8.76 -5.39
C VAL A 245 0.43 9.72 -5.88
N LYS A 246 1.37 10.07 -5.00
CA LYS A 246 2.59 10.82 -5.35
C LYS A 246 3.77 9.87 -5.46
N TYR A 247 4.55 9.98 -6.51
CA TYR A 247 5.63 9.04 -6.83
C TYR A 247 6.73 9.69 -7.67
N ILE A 248 7.89 9.06 -7.69
CA ILE A 248 9.01 9.38 -8.60
C ILE A 248 9.42 8.13 -9.37
N ASP A 249 10.06 8.30 -10.51
CA ASP A 249 10.67 7.16 -11.21
C ASP A 249 11.76 6.56 -10.33
N TRP A 250 11.89 5.23 -10.35
CA TRP A 250 12.91 4.57 -9.54
C TRP A 250 14.31 4.92 -10.03
N ASP A 251 15.18 5.27 -9.09
CA ASP A 251 16.59 5.55 -9.30
C ASP A 251 17.43 4.77 -8.27
N PRO A 252 18.60 4.24 -8.62
CA PRO A 252 19.45 3.49 -7.69
C PRO A 252 19.91 4.26 -6.44
N SER A 253 19.81 5.59 -6.41
CA SER A 253 20.07 6.40 -5.22
C SER A 253 18.93 6.39 -4.19
N ILE A 254 17.74 5.93 -4.58
CA ILE A 254 16.59 5.81 -3.69
C ILE A 254 16.82 4.64 -2.73
N VAL A 255 16.60 4.90 -1.44
CA VAL A 255 16.69 3.88 -0.39
C VAL A 255 15.30 3.24 -0.20
N PRO A 256 15.11 1.95 -0.55
CA PRO A 256 13.83 1.29 -0.34
C PRO A 256 13.51 1.18 1.16
N VAL A 257 12.27 1.49 1.52
CA VAL A 257 11.73 1.21 2.86
C VAL A 257 10.79 0.02 2.84
N LYS A 258 10.80 -0.74 3.94
CA LYS A 258 9.87 -1.82 4.21
C LYS A 258 8.74 -1.32 5.11
N ILE A 259 7.55 -1.87 4.87
CA ILE A 259 6.34 -1.55 5.61
C ILE A 259 6.13 -2.60 6.69
N TYR A 260 5.98 -2.17 7.94
CA TYR A 260 5.58 -3.03 9.04
C TYR A 260 4.27 -2.53 9.63
N ILE A 261 3.34 -3.45 9.84
CA ILE A 261 2.12 -3.19 10.59
C ILE A 261 2.15 -4.12 11.80
N LEU A 262 2.21 -3.52 12.99
CA LEU A 262 2.15 -4.22 14.26
C LEU A 262 0.73 -4.17 14.82
N ASP A 263 0.34 -5.19 15.56
CA ASP A 263 -0.99 -5.31 16.15
C ASP A 263 -0.87 -5.64 17.65
N VAL A 264 -1.45 -4.79 18.49
CA VAL A 264 -1.44 -4.97 19.96
C VAL A 264 -2.20 -6.22 20.43
N THR A 265 -2.99 -6.84 19.55
CA THR A 265 -3.77 -8.05 19.82
C THR A 265 -3.06 -9.34 19.43
N ASP A 266 -1.85 -9.26 18.88
CA ASP A 266 -1.05 -10.45 18.56
C ASP A 266 -0.86 -11.33 19.80
N THR A 267 -1.05 -12.64 19.63
CA THR A 267 -0.89 -13.63 20.69
C THR A 267 0.44 -14.36 20.62
N TRP A 268 1.39 -13.86 19.82
CA TRP A 268 2.75 -14.40 19.75
C TRP A 268 3.39 -14.48 21.13
N LYS A 269 4.13 -15.56 21.33
CA LYS A 269 4.97 -15.75 22.52
C LYS A 269 6.38 -16.12 22.05
N LYS A 270 7.37 -15.58 22.75
CA LYS A 270 8.76 -15.97 22.52
C LYS A 270 8.89 -17.49 22.69
N PRO A 271 9.36 -18.23 21.67
CA PRO A 271 9.45 -19.68 21.77
C PRO A 271 10.45 -20.07 22.86
N ASP A 272 10.08 -21.05 23.69
CA ASP A 272 11.00 -21.63 24.67
C ASP A 272 12.09 -22.42 23.94
N LYS A 273 13.32 -22.40 24.48
CA LYS A 273 14.48 -23.10 23.91
C LYS A 273 14.27 -24.61 23.73
N SER A 274 13.25 -25.18 24.38
CA SER A 274 12.90 -26.61 24.37
C SER A 274 11.83 -27.00 23.36
N THR A 275 11.16 -26.03 22.71
CA THR A 275 10.08 -26.30 21.74
C THR A 275 10.53 -26.03 20.31
N PRO A 276 10.56 -27.05 19.42
CA PRO A 276 10.95 -26.90 18.02
C PRO A 276 9.86 -26.27 17.14
N THR A 277 8.78 -25.75 17.72
CA THR A 277 7.68 -25.16 16.97
C THR A 277 8.01 -23.71 16.61
N VAL A 278 7.94 -23.39 15.31
CA VAL A 278 7.98 -22.01 14.81
C VAL A 278 6.84 -21.23 15.48
N SER A 279 7.18 -20.24 16.30
CA SER A 279 6.17 -19.40 16.95
C SER A 279 5.51 -18.51 15.90
N ARG A 280 4.18 -18.56 15.85
CA ARG A 280 3.33 -17.90 14.85
C ARG A 280 2.70 -16.65 15.43
N HIS A 281 2.63 -15.60 14.62
CA HIS A 281 2.02 -14.32 14.98
C HIS A 281 0.54 -14.33 14.60
N HIS A 282 -0.32 -14.41 15.62
CA HIS A 282 -1.78 -14.52 15.44
C HIS A 282 -2.44 -13.19 15.82
N CYS A 283 -2.28 -12.21 14.94
CA CYS A 283 -2.92 -10.89 15.03
C CYS A 283 -4.46 -11.03 14.94
N LYS A 284 -5.18 -10.47 15.91
CA LYS A 284 -6.66 -10.51 15.98
C LYS A 284 -7.32 -9.27 15.39
N ILE A 285 -6.54 -8.24 15.05
CA ILE A 285 -6.92 -6.97 14.40
C ILE A 285 -7.72 -6.05 15.33
N GLU A 286 -8.74 -6.57 15.99
CA GLU A 286 -9.65 -5.81 16.85
C GLU A 286 -9.78 -6.41 18.25
N TYR A 287 -10.21 -5.59 19.21
CA TYR A 287 -10.52 -6.04 20.57
C TYR A 287 -11.62 -5.21 21.21
N LEU A 288 -12.12 -5.71 22.34
CA LEU A 288 -13.12 -5.05 23.19
C LEU A 288 -12.43 -4.21 24.27
N VAL A 289 -12.89 -2.98 24.47
CA VAL A 289 -12.57 -2.17 25.65
C VAL A 289 -13.81 -2.11 26.52
N GLU A 290 -13.74 -2.72 27.71
CA GLU A 290 -14.82 -2.67 28.68
C GLU A 290 -14.89 -1.31 29.38
N SER A 291 -16.10 -0.91 29.78
CA SER A 291 -16.29 0.30 30.58
C SER A 291 -15.72 0.13 31.99
N CYS A 292 -15.08 1.17 32.52
CA CYS A 292 -14.65 1.22 33.91
C CYS A 292 -15.84 1.12 34.88
N SER A 293 -15.59 0.62 36.10
CA SER A 293 -16.66 0.48 37.09
C SER A 293 -17.13 1.85 37.59
N ALA A 294 -18.41 1.97 37.99
CA ALA A 294 -18.95 3.21 38.54
C ALA A 294 -18.23 3.69 39.83
N ALA A 295 -17.55 2.79 40.54
CA ALA A 295 -16.72 3.11 41.70
C ALA A 295 -15.36 3.74 41.32
N GLU A 296 -14.89 3.48 40.10
CA GLU A 296 -13.64 3.99 39.52
C GLU A 296 -13.88 5.21 38.60
N ALA A 297 -15.12 5.69 38.45
CA ALA A 297 -15.44 6.87 37.65
C ALA A 297 -14.80 8.19 38.16
N ASN A 298 -14.20 8.17 39.37
CA ASN A 298 -13.37 9.23 39.92
C ASN A 298 -11.86 9.09 39.56
N ALA A 299 -11.47 7.97 38.94
CA ALA A 299 -10.15 7.74 38.37
C ALA A 299 -10.19 7.97 36.86
N ASP A 300 -9.03 8.30 36.26
CA ASP A 300 -8.90 8.53 34.83
C ASP A 300 -9.12 7.20 34.06
N CYS A 301 -10.37 6.92 33.66
CA CYS A 301 -10.79 5.66 33.05
C CYS A 301 -10.03 5.37 31.76
N THR A 302 -8.94 4.62 31.89
CA THR A 302 -8.02 4.27 30.81
C THR A 302 -7.88 2.75 30.70
N HIS A 303 -8.01 2.24 29.47
CA HIS A 303 -7.65 0.88 29.11
C HIS A 303 -6.34 0.87 28.35
N THR A 304 -5.36 0.14 28.87
CA THR A 304 -4.06 -0.03 28.21
C THR A 304 -3.88 -1.48 27.78
N LYS A 305 -3.63 -1.69 26.49
CA LYS A 305 -3.20 -2.97 25.93
C LYS A 305 -1.75 -2.87 25.49
N LYS A 306 -0.97 -3.92 25.73
CA LYS A 306 0.46 -3.97 25.36
C LYS A 306 0.86 -5.33 24.83
N ILE A 307 1.80 -5.33 23.89
CA ILE A 307 2.45 -6.52 23.36
C ILE A 307 3.95 -6.24 23.20
N SER A 308 4.77 -7.27 23.33
CA SER A 308 6.20 -7.21 23.02
C SER A 308 6.49 -8.19 21.90
N VAL A 309 7.08 -7.70 20.81
CA VAL A 309 7.36 -8.48 19.59
C VAL A 309 8.81 -8.34 19.18
N THR A 310 9.40 -9.41 18.68
CA THR A 310 10.77 -9.40 18.16
C THR A 310 10.78 -8.94 16.72
N PHE A 311 11.57 -7.91 16.41
CA PHE A 311 11.64 -7.34 15.07
C PHE A 311 12.54 -8.19 14.15
N PRO A 312 12.10 -8.54 12.92
CA PRO A 312 12.73 -9.62 12.16
C PRO A 312 14.06 -9.26 11.49
N SER A 313 14.23 -8.03 11.00
CA SER A 313 15.40 -7.61 10.18
C SER A 313 16.05 -6.31 10.67
N GLY A 314 15.34 -5.50 11.45
CA GLY A 314 15.83 -4.22 11.96
C GLY A 314 16.02 -3.16 10.87
N GLY A 315 16.56 -2.00 11.24
CA GLY A 315 16.82 -0.87 10.35
C GLY A 315 16.51 0.49 10.96
N ASP A 316 16.70 1.54 10.17
CA ASP A 316 16.40 2.92 10.58
C ASP A 316 14.90 3.19 10.44
N VAL A 317 14.29 3.72 11.50
CA VAL A 317 12.87 4.10 11.49
C VAL A 317 12.73 5.45 10.80
N ILE A 318 12.07 5.45 9.64
CA ILE A 318 11.89 6.63 8.78
C ILE A 318 10.56 7.31 9.06
N TYR A 319 9.55 6.50 9.39
CA TYR A 319 8.19 6.94 9.63
C TYR A 319 7.51 6.02 10.64
N GLY A 320 6.64 6.57 11.48
CA GLY A 320 5.76 5.79 12.33
C GLY A 320 4.44 6.50 12.61
N VAL A 321 3.35 5.74 12.64
CA VAL A 321 2.03 6.26 13.00
C VAL A 321 1.17 5.13 13.57
N ALA A 322 0.32 5.44 14.54
CA ALA A 322 -0.67 4.49 15.04
C ALA A 322 -1.99 4.60 14.29
N HIS A 323 -2.77 3.53 14.33
CA HIS A 323 -4.18 3.53 13.94
C HIS A 323 -5.03 3.13 15.14
N GLN A 324 -6.01 3.99 15.44
CA GLN A 324 -6.97 3.81 16.52
C GLN A 324 -8.36 4.24 16.04
N HIS A 325 -9.39 3.61 16.58
CA HIS A 325 -10.78 4.02 16.44
C HIS A 325 -11.16 5.05 17.52
N THR A 326 -12.33 5.65 17.38
CA THR A 326 -12.92 6.54 18.39
C THR A 326 -12.85 5.91 19.78
N GLY A 327 -12.45 6.71 20.77
CA GLY A 327 -12.12 6.25 22.11
C GLY A 327 -10.61 6.08 22.32
N GLY A 328 -9.81 6.00 21.26
CA GLY A 328 -8.36 5.98 21.35
C GLY A 328 -7.82 7.25 22.00
N THR A 329 -6.82 7.11 22.86
CA THR A 329 -6.15 8.23 23.57
C THR A 329 -4.65 8.33 23.25
N GLY A 330 -4.13 7.40 22.45
CA GLY A 330 -2.75 7.40 22.01
C GLY A 330 -2.15 6.00 21.96
N SER A 331 -1.07 5.87 21.21
CA SER A 331 -0.28 4.66 21.12
C SER A 331 1.20 5.01 21.04
N ALA A 332 2.05 4.14 21.57
CA ALA A 332 3.48 4.34 21.57
C ALA A 332 4.22 3.03 21.34
N LEU A 333 5.34 3.13 20.63
CA LEU A 333 6.26 2.05 20.38
C LEU A 333 7.57 2.33 21.12
N HIS A 334 8.03 1.36 21.90
CA HIS A 334 9.24 1.47 22.71
C HIS A 334 10.26 0.41 22.30
N GLY A 335 11.54 0.76 22.35
CA GLY A 335 12.65 -0.19 22.23
C GLY A 335 12.81 -1.04 23.48
N GLU A 336 13.68 -2.06 23.38
CA GLU A 336 13.94 -3.00 24.48
C GLU A 336 14.55 -2.31 25.72
N ASP A 337 15.31 -1.24 25.47
CA ASP A 337 15.94 -0.37 26.48
C ASP A 337 14.98 0.69 27.06
N GLY A 338 13.70 0.65 26.69
CA GLY A 338 12.68 1.60 27.13
C GLY A 338 12.68 2.93 26.38
N ARG A 339 13.54 3.13 25.38
CA ARG A 339 13.53 4.35 24.57
C ARG A 339 12.21 4.46 23.80
N VAL A 340 11.70 5.68 23.63
CA VAL A 340 10.55 5.94 22.77
C VAL A 340 11.01 5.89 21.32
N ILE A 341 10.50 4.93 20.54
CA ILE A 341 10.72 4.87 19.08
C ILE A 341 9.77 5.86 18.40
N CYS A 342 8.49 5.82 18.77
CA CYS A 342 7.48 6.72 18.25
C CYS A 342 6.28 6.80 19.19
N SER A 343 5.74 8.00 19.39
CA SER A 343 4.47 8.24 20.07
C SER A 343 3.49 8.88 19.08
N SER A 344 2.31 8.30 18.95
CA SER A 344 1.27 8.72 18.02
C SER A 344 -0.02 9.00 18.79
N LEU A 345 -0.52 10.23 18.67
CA LEU A 345 -1.70 10.74 19.37
C LEU A 345 -2.83 10.98 18.37
N PRO A 346 -4.08 10.66 18.74
CA PRO A 346 -5.24 10.95 17.92
C PRO A 346 -5.52 12.44 17.85
N ILE A 347 -5.96 12.88 16.68
CA ILE A 347 -6.45 14.23 16.41
C ILE A 347 -7.96 14.10 16.23
N TYR A 348 -8.72 14.57 17.22
CA TYR A 348 -10.16 14.62 17.15
C TYR A 348 -10.65 15.88 16.43
N GLY A 349 -11.73 15.75 15.67
CA GLY A 349 -12.41 16.91 15.10
C GLY A 349 -13.21 17.69 16.15
N GLU A 350 -13.57 18.92 15.81
CA GLU A 350 -14.32 19.84 16.69
C GLU A 350 -15.55 20.48 16.03
N GLY A 351 -15.75 20.24 14.73
CA GLY A 351 -16.78 20.83 13.89
C GLY A 351 -17.63 19.80 13.14
N LYS A 352 -18.15 20.19 11.97
CA LYS A 352 -19.00 19.34 11.12
C LYS A 352 -18.43 19.13 9.72
N GLU A 353 -17.49 19.96 9.30
CA GLU A 353 -16.91 19.88 7.97
C GLU A 353 -16.05 18.63 7.78
N PRO A 354 -15.91 18.11 6.54
CA PRO A 354 -15.02 17.00 6.25
C PRO A 354 -13.60 17.21 6.78
N GLY A 355 -13.10 16.26 7.58
CA GLY A 355 -11.78 16.33 8.20
C GLY A 355 -11.73 17.13 9.51
N ASN A 356 -12.88 17.57 10.02
CA ASN A 356 -12.97 18.23 11.32
C ASN A 356 -14.20 17.77 12.12
N GLU A 357 -14.69 16.56 11.92
CA GLU A 357 -15.93 16.08 12.53
C GLU A 357 -15.79 15.81 14.04
N ALA A 358 -16.60 16.48 14.84
CA ALA A 358 -16.63 16.35 16.29
C ALA A 358 -16.91 14.91 16.73
N GLY A 359 -16.07 14.38 17.62
CA GLY A 359 -16.17 13.01 18.13
C GLY A 359 -15.58 11.92 17.21
N TYR A 360 -14.97 12.30 16.09
CA TYR A 360 -14.24 11.39 15.20
C TYR A 360 -12.74 11.64 15.27
N ILE A 361 -11.95 10.57 15.16
CA ILE A 361 -10.53 10.68 14.87
C ILE A 361 -10.38 11.03 13.38
N VAL A 362 -9.91 12.24 13.12
CA VAL A 362 -9.71 12.78 11.77
C VAL A 362 -8.23 12.82 11.37
N GLY A 363 -7.34 12.44 12.28
CA GLY A 363 -5.89 12.47 12.14
C GLY A 363 -5.19 11.67 13.23
N MET A 364 -3.95 11.27 12.97
CA MET A 364 -3.01 10.74 13.96
C MET A 364 -1.68 11.47 13.82
N SER A 365 -1.04 11.81 14.94
CA SER A 365 0.29 12.42 14.90
C SER A 365 1.31 11.39 14.39
N SER A 366 2.11 11.80 13.41
CA SER A 366 3.12 10.96 12.80
C SER A 366 4.52 11.28 13.34
N CYS A 367 5.36 10.25 13.44
CA CYS A 367 6.77 10.38 13.78
C CYS A 367 7.62 10.40 12.51
N TYR A 368 8.53 11.37 12.45
CA TYR A 368 9.59 11.45 11.43
C TYR A 368 10.93 11.60 12.15
N PRO A 369 11.52 10.50 12.64
CA PRO A 369 12.84 10.55 13.26
C PRO A 369 13.87 11.12 12.29
N ARG A 370 14.92 11.74 12.81
CA ARG A 370 16.05 12.10 11.95
C ARG A 370 16.67 10.80 11.43
N PRO A 371 17.00 10.70 10.13
CA PRO A 371 17.68 9.53 9.57
C PRO A 371 18.86 9.09 10.45
N GLY A 372 18.90 7.79 10.79
CA GLY A 372 19.93 7.20 11.65
C GLY A 372 19.82 7.48 13.16
N SER A 373 18.87 8.32 13.61
CA SER A 373 18.72 8.65 15.03
C SER A 373 17.94 7.60 15.84
N ILE A 374 17.02 6.89 15.19
CA ILE A 374 16.18 5.86 15.78
C ILE A 374 16.33 4.61 14.92
N LYS A 375 16.99 3.60 15.47
CA LYS A 375 17.23 2.31 14.83
C LYS A 375 16.55 1.21 15.63
N ILE A 376 15.98 0.23 14.95
CA ILE A 376 15.56 -1.04 15.58
C ILE A 376 16.59 -2.09 15.15
N SER A 377 17.17 -2.83 16.10
CA SER A 377 18.13 -3.88 15.76
C SER A 377 17.41 -5.15 15.30
N GLU A 378 18.07 -5.94 14.46
CA GLU A 378 17.59 -7.29 14.13
C GLU A 378 17.46 -8.09 15.43
N GLY A 379 16.31 -8.72 15.65
CA GLY A 379 16.03 -9.47 16.88
C GLY A 379 15.74 -8.61 18.12
N GLU A 380 15.70 -7.28 18.00
CA GLU A 380 15.31 -6.40 19.11
C GLU A 380 13.84 -6.62 19.49
N THR A 381 13.56 -6.68 20.79
CA THR A 381 12.19 -6.73 21.29
C THR A 381 11.61 -5.32 21.39
N VAL A 382 10.60 -5.00 20.59
CA VAL A 382 9.87 -3.73 20.69
C VAL A 382 8.55 -3.92 21.43
N THR A 383 8.16 -2.93 22.23
CA THR A 383 6.90 -2.95 22.99
C THR A 383 5.93 -1.93 22.41
N LEU A 384 4.82 -2.43 21.87
CA LEU A 384 3.70 -1.62 21.41
C LEU A 384 2.68 -1.47 22.54
N ILE A 385 2.27 -0.23 22.80
CA ILE A 385 1.25 0.14 23.77
C ILE A 385 0.12 0.87 23.04
N SER A 386 -1.12 0.48 23.29
CA SER A 386 -2.31 1.18 22.80
C SER A 386 -3.21 1.53 23.98
N ASN A 387 -3.58 2.81 24.06
CA ASN A 387 -4.43 3.35 25.13
C ASN A 387 -5.77 3.81 24.55
N TYR A 388 -6.83 3.48 25.29
CA TYR A 388 -8.20 3.90 25.01
C TYR A 388 -8.82 4.46 26.28
N SER A 389 -9.75 5.39 26.13
CA SER A 389 -10.68 5.72 27.21
C SER A 389 -11.59 4.52 27.44
N SER A 390 -11.74 4.14 28.70
CA SER A 390 -12.72 3.16 29.16
C SER A 390 -13.89 3.82 29.90
N ALA A 391 -14.08 5.15 29.75
CA ALA A 391 -15.23 5.84 30.33
C ALA A 391 -16.57 5.29 29.83
N GLN A 392 -16.56 4.69 28.64
CA GLN A 392 -17.63 3.86 28.11
C GLN A 392 -17.02 2.63 27.43
N ARG A 393 -17.86 1.64 27.15
CA ARG A 393 -17.45 0.44 26.41
C ARG A 393 -17.26 0.78 24.93
N HIS A 394 -16.21 0.25 24.32
CA HIS A 394 -15.95 0.36 22.88
C HIS A 394 -15.77 -1.03 22.25
N THR A 395 -16.47 -1.30 21.15
CA THR A 395 -16.37 -2.58 20.40
C THR A 395 -15.53 -2.43 19.14
N GLY A 396 -14.89 -3.51 18.70
CA GLY A 396 -14.16 -3.53 17.43
C GLY A 396 -13.04 -2.49 17.33
N VAL A 397 -12.41 -2.11 18.44
CA VAL A 397 -11.33 -1.10 18.42
C VAL A 397 -10.03 -1.72 17.94
N MET A 398 -9.19 -0.92 17.27
CA MET A 398 -7.89 -1.35 16.76
C MET A 398 -6.73 -0.70 17.52
N GLY A 399 -5.61 -1.39 17.62
CA GLY A 399 -4.37 -0.85 18.20
C GLY A 399 -3.21 -1.20 17.30
N LEU A 400 -3.22 -0.67 16.08
CA LEU A 400 -2.20 -0.97 15.08
C LEU A 400 -1.12 0.10 15.06
N PHE A 401 0.07 -0.28 14.61
CA PHE A 401 1.19 0.64 14.44
C PHE A 401 1.87 0.40 13.09
N TYR A 402 1.85 1.40 12.22
CA TYR A 402 2.45 1.38 10.90
C TYR A 402 3.85 2.02 10.96
N LEU A 403 4.85 1.35 10.40
CA LEU A 403 6.23 1.83 10.34
C LEU A 403 6.78 1.73 8.92
N LEU A 404 7.60 2.71 8.54
CA LEU A 404 8.55 2.57 7.44
C LEU A 404 9.94 2.41 8.02
N VAL A 405 10.59 1.30 7.67
CA VAL A 405 11.94 0.99 8.12
C VAL A 405 12.85 0.84 6.91
N ALA A 406 13.96 1.57 6.91
CA ALA A 406 15.04 1.37 5.96
C ALA A 406 15.97 0.28 6.51
N GLU A 407 15.85 -0.93 5.96
CA GLU A 407 16.72 -2.04 6.33
C GLU A 407 18.17 -1.74 5.88
N PRO A 408 19.19 -2.27 6.60
CA PRO A 408 20.55 -2.17 6.13
C PRO A 408 20.64 -2.80 4.73
N SER A 409 21.17 -2.05 3.74
CA SER A 409 21.51 -2.68 2.46
C SER A 409 22.47 -3.84 2.76
N PRO A 410 22.31 -5.03 2.14
CA PRO A 410 23.34 -6.04 2.24
C PRO A 410 24.65 -5.37 1.82
N THR A 411 25.57 -5.24 2.75
CA THR A 411 26.93 -4.84 2.42
C THR A 411 27.36 -5.81 1.32
N PRO A 412 27.88 -5.32 0.18
CA PRO A 412 28.61 -6.20 -0.71
C PRO A 412 29.64 -6.88 0.17
N ASN A 413 29.56 -8.21 0.32
CA ASN A 413 30.53 -8.96 1.09
C ASN A 413 31.91 -8.46 0.67
N SER A 414 32.63 -7.77 1.57
CA SER A 414 34.00 -7.31 1.36
C SER A 414 34.99 -8.48 1.45
N PHE A 415 34.60 -9.63 0.91
CA PHE A 415 35.42 -10.81 0.77
C PHE A 415 35.78 -11.00 -0.71
N LEU A 416 36.68 -10.14 -1.18
CA LEU A 416 37.87 -10.47 -1.97
C LEU A 416 38.49 -9.17 -2.52
N HIS A 417 39.10 -8.39 -1.63
CA HIS A 417 40.30 -7.63 -1.99
C HIS A 417 41.29 -7.73 -0.82
N SER A 418 41.81 -8.94 -0.64
CA SER A 418 43.17 -9.10 -0.11
C SER A 418 44.13 -9.00 -1.29
N THR A 419 44.72 -7.84 -1.48
CA THR A 419 46.11 -7.76 -1.96
C THR A 419 46.74 -6.54 -1.32
N ASP A 420 47.68 -6.86 -0.46
CA ASP A 420 48.64 -6.00 0.17
C ASP A 420 49.45 -5.20 -0.87
N GLY A 421 49.86 -3.99 -0.48
CA GLY A 421 51.08 -3.36 -0.97
C GLY A 421 51.16 -2.90 -2.43
N THR A 422 51.23 -1.58 -2.59
CA THR A 422 52.00 -0.86 -3.63
C THR A 422 51.56 -0.97 -5.10
N GLY A 423 51.14 0.18 -5.65
CA GLY A 423 51.60 0.64 -6.97
C GLY A 423 50.81 0.22 -8.21
N GLU A 424 50.40 1.25 -8.96
CA GLU A 424 50.04 1.27 -10.39
C GLU A 424 48.62 0.89 -10.85
N ILE A 425 48.02 1.88 -11.51
CA ILE A 425 46.82 1.80 -12.33
C ILE A 425 47.15 0.99 -13.58
N VAL A 426 46.76 -0.28 -13.63
CA VAL A 426 46.83 -1.09 -14.85
C VAL A 426 45.56 -0.87 -15.67
N ILE A 427 45.64 0.09 -16.60
CA ILE A 427 44.68 0.21 -17.71
C ILE A 427 44.85 -1.01 -18.61
N LEU A 428 43.75 -1.72 -18.85
CA LEU A 428 43.64 -2.89 -19.72
C LEU A 428 44.19 -2.60 -21.14
N HIS A 429 45.45 -2.96 -21.39
CA HIS A 429 46.18 -2.73 -22.63
C HIS A 429 46.18 -3.95 -23.57
N ASN A 430 45.08 -4.71 -23.64
CA ASN A 430 45.01 -5.94 -24.46
C ASN A 430 43.96 -5.94 -25.59
N ALA A 431 43.24 -4.85 -25.83
CA ALA A 431 42.31 -4.76 -26.96
C ALA A 431 42.91 -4.11 -28.22
N VAL A 432 44.00 -3.33 -28.09
CA VAL A 432 44.59 -2.57 -29.21
C VAL A 432 45.63 -3.40 -30.00
N GLY A 433 46.36 -4.31 -29.32
CA GLY A 433 47.38 -5.14 -29.96
C GLY A 433 46.83 -6.16 -30.96
N VAL A 434 45.66 -6.75 -30.67
CA VAL A 434 45.07 -7.78 -31.54
C VAL A 434 44.52 -7.16 -32.83
N LEU A 435 43.92 -5.97 -32.78
CA LEU A 435 43.42 -5.27 -33.97
C LEU A 435 44.54 -4.75 -34.86
N ALA A 436 45.66 -4.29 -34.29
CA ALA A 436 46.81 -3.82 -35.06
C ALA A 436 47.51 -4.96 -35.83
N VAL A 437 47.66 -6.14 -35.22
CA VAL A 437 48.28 -7.30 -35.87
C VAL A 437 47.40 -7.85 -37.00
N PHE A 438 46.08 -7.92 -36.81
CA PHE A 438 45.16 -8.32 -37.88
C PHE A 438 45.10 -7.32 -39.04
N GLY A 439 45.15 -6.01 -38.75
CA GLY A 439 45.20 -4.98 -39.79
C GLY A 439 46.47 -5.04 -40.64
N ILE A 440 47.64 -5.24 -40.02
CA ILE A 440 48.92 -5.35 -40.74
C ILE A 440 48.98 -6.63 -41.58
N ALA A 441 48.49 -7.76 -41.06
CA ALA A 441 48.46 -9.02 -41.82
C ALA A 441 47.57 -8.92 -43.08
N LEU A 442 46.42 -8.23 -42.99
CA LEU A 442 45.55 -7.99 -44.15
C LEU A 442 46.19 -7.08 -45.19
N LEU A 443 46.90 -6.03 -44.76
CA LEU A 443 47.62 -5.13 -45.67
C LEU A 443 48.80 -5.81 -46.37
N VAL A 444 49.57 -6.65 -45.67
CA VAL A 444 50.65 -7.44 -46.27
C VAL A 444 50.09 -8.48 -47.23
N GLY A 445 48.99 -9.16 -46.88
CA GLY A 445 48.30 -10.09 -47.76
C GLY A 445 47.81 -9.43 -49.05
N ALA A 446 47.19 -8.25 -48.95
CA ALA A 446 46.75 -7.47 -50.11
C ALA A 446 47.92 -7.00 -50.99
N ALA A 447 49.04 -6.56 -50.39
CA ALA A 447 50.23 -6.13 -51.12
C ALA A 447 50.91 -7.28 -51.87
N VAL A 448 50.99 -8.48 -51.28
CA VAL A 448 51.54 -9.69 -51.93
C VAL A 448 50.63 -10.16 -53.07
N ILE A 449 49.31 -10.08 -52.90
CA ILE A 449 48.35 -10.40 -53.96
C ILE A 449 48.46 -9.38 -55.11
N TYR A 450 48.59 -8.09 -54.79
CA TYR A 450 48.77 -7.03 -55.79
C TYR A 450 50.08 -7.19 -56.57
N GLN A 451 51.21 -7.45 -55.89
CA GLN A 451 52.50 -7.71 -56.56
C GLN A 451 52.49 -8.97 -57.43
N ARG A 452 51.86 -10.07 -56.96
CA ARG A 452 51.70 -11.29 -57.78
C ARG A 452 50.80 -11.09 -58.99
N ARG A 453 49.82 -10.18 -58.92
CA ARG A 453 48.95 -9.86 -60.04
C ARG A 453 49.68 -9.00 -61.07
N ASN A 454 50.50 -8.04 -60.62
CA ASN A 454 51.32 -7.20 -61.48
C ASN A 454 52.43 -7.99 -62.19
N GLN A 455 53.05 -8.97 -61.52
CA GLN A 455 54.05 -9.86 -62.16
C GLN A 455 53.45 -10.82 -63.20
N ARG A 456 52.14 -11.08 -63.17
CA ARG A 456 51.46 -11.89 -64.20
C ARG A 456 51.03 -11.08 -65.43
N GLU A 457 51.04 -9.75 -65.36
CA GLU A 457 50.73 -8.88 -66.50
C GLU A 457 51.97 -8.48 -67.31
N GLU A 458 53.19 -8.74 -66.82
CA GLU A 458 54.45 -8.45 -67.53
C GLU A 458 55.04 -9.63 -68.34
N GLU A 459 54.48 -10.85 -68.25
CA GLU A 459 54.94 -12.04 -69.03
C GLU A 459 54.06 -12.37 -70.26
N GLY A 460 53.43 -11.35 -70.87
CA GLY A 460 52.44 -11.56 -71.94
C GLY A 460 52.58 -10.65 -73.15
N TYR A 461 53.79 -10.47 -73.71
CA TYR A 461 53.96 -9.90 -75.06
C TYR A 461 55.25 -10.42 -75.73
N GLU A 462 55.16 -11.58 -76.39
CA GLU A 462 56.02 -11.92 -77.53
C GLU A 462 55.17 -11.90 -78.81
N SER A 463 55.69 -11.17 -79.79
CA SER A 463 55.11 -10.93 -81.12
C SER A 463 55.11 -12.19 -82.00
N VAL A 464 53.99 -12.49 -82.65
CA VAL A 464 53.96 -13.37 -83.83
C VAL A 464 53.73 -12.51 -85.07
N LEU A 465 54.68 -12.61 -85.99
CA LEU A 465 54.73 -11.99 -87.31
C LEU A 465 54.13 -13.00 -88.31
N MET A 466 52.96 -12.69 -88.89
CA MET A 466 52.62 -12.92 -90.30
C MET A 466 51.37 -12.14 -90.70
#